data_AF-X1V5M7-F1
#
_entry.id   AF-X1V5M7-F1
#
_cell.length_a   1.000
_cell.length_b   1.000
_cell.length_c   1.000
_cell.angle_alpha   90.00
_cell.angle_beta   90.00
_cell.angle_gamma   90.00
#
_symmetry.space_group_name_H-M   'P 1'
#
loop_
_entity.id
_entity.type
_entity.pdbx_description
1 polymer ?
#
loop_
_entity_poly.entity_id
_entity_poly.type
_entity_poly.pdbx_seq_one_letter_code
_entity_poly.pdbx_strand_id
1 'polypeptide(L)'
;MKQLHKKFTDYQIKELITRYLEKKLARKYIQEILGIKKTRFFALVKRLKDDPENFSISYSRRIPTRKISKDIEINIVKELKLEKDLIKTKDVPIKYYNYSFIKDLLEQKYNQKVSLPTIIDRAKKNNFYFLRPKRKTHDREVLTNYPGELIQH
;
A
#
# COMPACT_ATOMS: atom_id res chain seq x y z
N MET A 1 -9.47 -16.60 4.07
CA MET A 1 -10.82 -16.13 4.47
C MET A 1 -11.57 -15.68 3.22
N LYS A 2 -12.61 -16.41 2.78
CA LYS A 2 -13.40 -16.00 1.61
C LYS A 2 -14.36 -14.88 2.01
N GLN A 3 -14.43 -13.83 1.20
CA GLN A 3 -15.29 -12.66 1.43
C GLN A 3 -16.73 -13.03 1.06
N LEU A 4 -17.66 -13.01 2.04
CA LEU A 4 -19.07 -13.38 1.82
C LEU A 4 -19.74 -12.57 0.69
N HIS A 5 -19.48 -11.26 0.63
CA HIS A 5 -20.02 -10.37 -0.40
C HIS A 5 -19.61 -10.73 -1.84
N LYS A 6 -18.59 -11.58 -2.04
CA LYS A 6 -18.20 -12.05 -3.38
C LYS A 6 -18.93 -13.30 -3.83
N LYS A 7 -19.58 -14.00 -2.90
CA LYS A 7 -20.19 -15.32 -3.15
C LYS A 7 -21.69 -15.33 -3.04
N PHE A 8 -22.23 -14.50 -2.17
CA PHE A 8 -23.64 -14.49 -1.84
C PHE A 8 -24.18 -13.08 -1.99
N THR A 9 -25.42 -12.99 -2.44
CA THR A 9 -26.17 -11.73 -2.44
C THR A 9 -26.73 -11.45 -1.06
N ASP A 10 -27.06 -10.18 -0.81
CA ASP A 10 -27.65 -9.75 0.46
C ASP A 10 -28.97 -10.49 0.73
N TYR A 11 -29.78 -10.71 -0.32
CA TYR A 11 -31.02 -11.48 -0.27
C TYR A 11 -30.80 -12.95 0.16
N GLN A 12 -29.84 -13.65 -0.44
CA GLN A 12 -29.56 -15.05 -0.10
C GLN A 12 -29.17 -15.22 1.37
N ILE A 13 -28.39 -14.29 1.91
CA ILE A 13 -27.99 -14.35 3.32
C ILE A 13 -29.16 -13.97 4.22
N LYS A 14 -29.99 -12.98 3.84
CA LYS A 14 -31.22 -12.63 4.56
C LYS A 14 -32.14 -13.86 4.65
N GLU A 15 -32.42 -14.53 3.54
CA GLU A 15 -33.27 -15.71 3.50
C GLU A 15 -32.75 -16.87 4.38
N LEU A 16 -31.46 -17.19 4.30
CA LEU A 16 -30.86 -18.25 5.12
C LEU A 16 -30.95 -17.95 6.62
N ILE A 17 -30.75 -16.70 7.02
CA ILE A 17 -30.86 -16.28 8.41
C ILE A 17 -32.32 -16.26 8.87
N THR A 18 -33.27 -15.83 8.02
CA THR A 18 -34.70 -15.89 8.33
C THR A 18 -35.15 -17.33 8.56
N ARG A 19 -34.74 -18.28 7.72
CA ARG A 19 -35.04 -19.72 7.92
C ARG A 19 -34.45 -20.28 9.21
N TYR A 20 -33.32 -19.75 9.67
CA TYR A 20 -32.78 -20.07 10.99
C TYR A 20 -33.65 -19.52 12.13
N LEU A 21 -34.12 -18.28 12.02
CA LEU A 21 -35.02 -17.66 13.01
C LEU A 21 -36.36 -18.40 13.10
N GLU A 22 -36.88 -18.87 11.97
CA GLU A 22 -38.08 -19.71 11.87
C GLU A 22 -37.85 -21.18 12.34
N LYS A 23 -36.64 -21.52 12.80
CA LYS A 23 -36.23 -22.88 13.22
C LYS A 23 -36.35 -23.95 12.14
N LYS A 24 -36.48 -23.57 10.86
CA LYS A 24 -36.56 -24.51 9.72
C LYS A 24 -35.20 -25.14 9.37
N LEU A 25 -34.10 -24.45 9.70
CA LEU A 25 -32.74 -24.93 9.40
C LEU A 25 -31.83 -24.87 10.62
N ALA A 26 -31.00 -25.91 10.77
CA ALA A 26 -29.99 -25.96 11.81
C ALA A 26 -28.85 -24.97 11.53
N ARG A 27 -28.34 -24.35 12.61
CA ARG A 27 -27.23 -23.41 12.53
C ARG A 27 -25.94 -24.01 11.94
N LYS A 28 -25.66 -25.30 12.19
CA LYS A 28 -24.46 -25.98 11.66
C LYS A 28 -24.48 -26.01 10.12
N TYR A 29 -25.63 -26.38 9.56
CA TYR A 29 -25.86 -26.45 8.11
C TYR A 29 -25.63 -25.10 7.42
N ILE A 30 -26.18 -24.01 7.97
CA ILE A 30 -25.99 -22.67 7.38
C ILE A 30 -24.54 -22.19 7.50
N GLN A 31 -23.83 -22.53 8.58
CA GLN A 31 -22.40 -22.21 8.71
C GLN A 31 -21.55 -22.93 7.67
N GLU A 32 -21.89 -24.16 7.31
CA GLU A 32 -21.23 -24.93 6.26
C GLU A 32 -21.48 -24.31 4.88
N ILE A 33 -22.74 -23.99 4.55
CA ILE A 33 -23.11 -23.31 3.28
C ILE A 33 -22.36 -21.99 3.14
N LEU A 34 -22.42 -21.14 4.17
CA LEU A 34 -21.79 -19.81 4.14
C LEU A 34 -20.26 -19.88 4.31
N GLY A 35 -19.73 -21.00 4.81
CA GLY A 35 -18.31 -21.16 5.13
C GLY A 35 -17.82 -20.20 6.21
N ILE A 36 -18.63 -19.97 7.26
CA ILE A 36 -18.35 -18.98 8.32
C ILE A 36 -18.31 -19.61 9.71
N LYS A 37 -17.51 -18.98 10.59
CA LYS A 37 -17.44 -19.35 12.01
C LYS A 37 -18.63 -18.81 12.81
N LYS A 38 -18.87 -19.40 13.98
CA LYS A 38 -19.91 -19.04 14.98
C LYS A 38 -20.06 -17.53 15.20
N THR A 39 -18.95 -16.84 15.46
CA THR A 39 -18.95 -15.41 15.79
C THR A 39 -19.52 -14.55 14.65
N ARG A 40 -19.10 -14.82 13.42
CA ARG A 40 -19.57 -14.11 12.23
C ARG A 40 -21.04 -14.40 11.94
N PHE A 41 -21.48 -15.65 12.13
CA PHE A 41 -22.88 -16.01 11.97
C PHE A 41 -23.78 -15.19 12.90
N PHE A 42 -23.47 -15.13 14.21
CA PHE A 42 -24.27 -14.35 15.16
C PHE A 42 -24.19 -12.85 14.91
N ALA A 43 -23.05 -12.33 14.43
CA ALA A 43 -22.97 -10.94 14.01
C ALA A 43 -23.93 -10.61 12.85
N LEU A 44 -24.10 -11.53 11.89
CA LEU A 44 -25.07 -11.36 10.81
C LEU A 44 -26.52 -11.46 11.32
N VAL A 45 -26.81 -12.42 12.20
CA VAL A 45 -28.13 -12.55 12.84
C VAL A 45 -28.48 -11.26 13.60
N LYS A 46 -27.53 -10.71 14.35
CA LYS A 46 -27.73 -9.46 15.10
C LYS A 46 -28.03 -8.30 14.15
N ARG A 47 -27.21 -8.11 13.10
CA ARG A 47 -27.43 -7.05 12.10
C ARG A 47 -28.80 -7.15 11.44
N LEU A 48 -29.25 -8.36 11.10
CA LEU A 48 -30.56 -8.56 10.50
C LEU A 48 -31.70 -8.24 11.48
N LYS A 49 -31.51 -8.48 12.78
CA LYS A 49 -32.51 -8.12 13.81
C LYS A 49 -32.55 -6.62 14.07
N ASP A 50 -31.41 -5.95 14.05
CA ASP A 50 -31.31 -4.52 14.33
C ASP A 50 -31.93 -3.69 13.20
N ASP A 51 -31.66 -4.03 11.93
CA ASP A 51 -32.25 -3.36 10.76
C ASP A 51 -32.45 -4.37 9.60
N PRO A 52 -33.65 -4.96 9.47
CA PRO A 52 -33.94 -5.91 8.41
C PRO A 52 -33.95 -5.29 7.01
N GLU A 53 -34.32 -4.01 6.88
CA GLU A 53 -34.56 -3.34 5.60
C GLU A 53 -33.24 -2.86 4.97
N ASN A 54 -32.32 -2.29 5.77
CA ASN A 54 -31.02 -1.84 5.28
C ASN A 54 -29.90 -2.90 5.38
N PHE A 55 -30.25 -4.18 5.55
CA PHE A 55 -29.26 -5.23 5.68
C PHE A 55 -28.44 -5.37 4.39
N SER A 56 -27.13 -5.09 4.48
CA SER A 56 -26.18 -5.31 3.39
C SER A 56 -24.88 -5.96 3.87
N ILE A 57 -24.38 -6.91 3.10
CA ILE A 57 -23.05 -7.53 3.26
C ILE A 57 -22.03 -6.88 2.33
N SER A 58 -22.48 -6.03 1.40
CA SER A 58 -21.61 -5.32 0.46
C SER A 58 -20.47 -4.61 1.21
N TYR A 59 -19.24 -4.91 0.80
CA TYR A 59 -18.06 -4.27 1.38
C TYR A 59 -17.71 -3.04 0.56
N SER A 60 -18.16 -1.87 1.00
CA SER A 60 -17.75 -0.60 0.42
C SER A 60 -16.60 0.00 1.24
N ARG A 61 -15.45 0.21 0.60
CA ARG A 61 -14.37 1.02 1.17
C ARG A 61 -14.42 2.40 0.50
N ARG A 62 -14.89 3.41 1.24
CA ARG A 62 -15.02 4.78 0.71
C ARG A 62 -13.67 5.46 0.48
N ILE A 63 -12.67 5.16 1.32
CA ILE A 63 -11.38 5.87 1.30
C ILE A 63 -10.22 4.86 1.23
N PRO A 64 -9.28 5.03 0.29
CA PRO A 64 -8.07 4.20 0.24
C PRO A 64 -7.15 4.57 1.41
N THR A 65 -7.00 3.66 2.37
CA THR A 65 -6.22 3.88 3.61
C THR A 65 -4.71 3.98 3.42
N ARG A 66 -4.19 3.58 2.26
CA ARG A 66 -2.75 3.58 1.94
C ARG A 66 -2.36 4.71 0.97
N LYS A 67 -3.23 5.70 0.78
CA LYS A 67 -2.92 6.87 -0.04
C LYS A 67 -2.67 8.07 0.85
N ILE A 68 -1.72 8.88 0.43
CA ILE A 68 -1.48 10.20 0.99
C ILE A 68 -2.55 11.15 0.47
N SER A 69 -2.91 12.19 1.23
CA SER A 69 -3.84 13.21 0.76
C SER A 69 -3.29 13.94 -0.46
N LYS A 70 -4.19 14.42 -1.33
CA LYS A 70 -3.81 15.12 -2.55
C LYS A 70 -2.97 16.37 -2.26
N ASP A 71 -3.27 17.05 -1.15
CA ASP A 71 -2.57 18.27 -0.74
C ASP A 71 -1.10 18.01 -0.41
N ILE A 72 -0.81 16.91 0.29
CA ILE A 72 0.56 16.50 0.59
C ILE A 72 1.31 16.16 -0.72
N GLU A 73 0.65 15.50 -1.69
CA GLU A 73 1.29 15.20 -2.99
C GLU A 73 1.66 16.48 -3.74
N ILE A 74 0.79 17.49 -3.75
CA ILE A 74 1.05 18.79 -4.38
C ILE A 74 2.25 19.48 -3.71
N ASN A 75 2.29 19.48 -2.38
CA ASN A 75 3.38 20.10 -1.64
C ASN A 75 4.72 19.39 -1.87
N ILE A 76 4.74 18.05 -1.87
CA ILE A 76 5.95 17.27 -2.17
C ILE A 76 6.49 17.63 -3.56
N VAL A 77 5.62 17.66 -4.58
CA VAL A 77 6.04 17.97 -5.97
C VAL A 77 6.53 19.42 -6.11
N LYS A 78 5.89 20.36 -5.42
CA LYS A 78 6.30 21.77 -5.41
C LYS A 78 7.71 21.94 -4.84
N GLU A 79 7.97 21.39 -3.66
CA GLU A 79 9.28 21.52 -3.01
C GLU A 79 10.37 20.75 -3.79
N LEU A 80 10.06 19.58 -4.36
CA LEU A 80 10.99 18.86 -5.26
C LEU A 80 11.36 19.66 -6.53
N LYS A 81 10.43 20.46 -7.05
CA LYS A 81 10.68 21.31 -8.22
C LYS A 81 11.63 22.46 -7.87
N LEU A 82 11.43 23.10 -6.71
CA LEU A 82 12.32 24.15 -6.22
C LEU A 82 13.74 23.62 -6.02
N GLU A 83 13.88 22.45 -5.39
CA GLU A 83 15.17 21.78 -5.22
C GLU A 83 15.85 21.48 -6.57
N LYS A 84 15.08 21.05 -7.58
CA LYS A 84 15.61 20.82 -8.94
C LYS A 84 16.13 22.10 -9.58
N ASP A 85 15.41 23.21 -9.42
CA ASP A 85 15.80 24.48 -10.00
C ASP A 85 17.07 25.02 -9.30
N LEU A 86 17.23 24.79 -7.99
CA LEU A 86 18.44 25.09 -7.23
C LEU A 86 19.66 24.26 -7.66
N ILE A 87 19.47 22.97 -7.99
CA ILE A 87 20.55 22.11 -8.50
C ILE A 87 20.98 22.53 -9.92
N LYS A 88 20.07 23.11 -10.71
CA LYS A 88 20.39 23.60 -12.05
C LYS A 88 21.16 24.92 -12.02
N THR A 89 20.94 25.77 -11.02
CA THR A 89 21.68 27.03 -10.89
C THR A 89 23.15 26.74 -10.62
N LYS A 90 24.03 27.15 -11.54
CA LYS A 90 25.48 26.90 -11.48
C LYS A 90 26.17 27.57 -10.30
N ASP A 91 25.54 28.58 -9.70
CA ASP A 91 26.11 29.38 -8.60
C ASP A 91 26.07 28.63 -7.25
N VAL A 92 25.28 27.56 -7.16
CA VAL A 92 25.10 26.79 -5.93
C VAL A 92 25.81 25.44 -6.07
N PRO A 93 26.76 25.07 -5.19
CA PRO A 93 27.54 23.83 -5.32
C PRO A 93 26.76 22.57 -4.89
N ILE A 94 25.45 22.51 -5.16
CA ILE A 94 24.61 21.35 -4.80
C ILE A 94 24.47 20.43 -6.02
N LYS A 95 24.99 19.21 -5.89
CA LYS A 95 24.98 18.20 -6.96
C LYS A 95 23.90 17.12 -6.82
N TYR A 96 23.26 17.03 -5.66
CA TYR A 96 22.33 15.95 -5.31
C TYR A 96 21.05 16.49 -4.67
N TYR A 97 19.94 15.79 -4.88
CA TYR A 97 18.67 16.10 -4.22
C TYR A 97 18.73 15.77 -2.72
N ASN A 98 18.39 16.73 -1.86
CA ASN A 98 18.29 16.52 -0.43
C ASN A 98 16.84 16.21 0.00
N TYR A 99 16.46 14.94 -0.04
CA TYR A 99 15.10 14.52 0.37
C TYR A 99 14.84 14.63 1.87
N SER A 100 15.88 14.58 2.70
CA SER A 100 15.75 14.78 4.16
C SER A 100 15.37 16.22 4.45
N PHE A 101 15.99 17.17 3.77
CA PHE A 101 15.64 18.59 3.88
C PHE A 101 14.19 18.86 3.47
N ILE A 102 13.74 18.28 2.35
CA ILE A 102 12.33 18.39 1.93
C ILE A 102 11.38 17.80 2.98
N LYS A 103 11.76 16.69 3.62
CA LYS A 103 10.95 16.10 4.70
C LYS A 103 10.80 17.07 5.87
N ASP A 104 11.89 17.69 6.30
CA ASP A 104 11.89 18.63 7.42
C ASP A 104 11.11 19.91 7.06
N LEU A 105 11.25 20.40 5.82
CA LEU A 105 10.44 21.51 5.30
C LEU A 105 8.94 21.19 5.29
N LEU A 106 8.55 19.98 4.89
CA LEU A 106 7.15 19.55 4.89
C LEU A 106 6.57 19.53 6.31
N GLU A 107 7.36 19.10 7.28
CA GLU A 107 6.97 19.10 8.68
C GLU A 107 6.89 20.52 9.26
N GLN A 108 7.87 21.39 8.98
CA GLN A 108 7.93 22.75 9.54
C GLN A 108 6.94 23.73 8.90
N LYS A 109 6.82 23.72 7.56
CA LYS A 109 6.05 24.73 6.81
C LYS A 109 4.59 24.36 6.62
N TYR A 110 4.31 23.06 6.43
CA TYR A 110 2.97 22.57 6.11
C TYR A 110 2.37 21.72 7.23
N ASN A 111 3.11 21.44 8.31
CA ASN A 111 2.71 20.51 9.38
C ASN A 111 2.33 19.11 8.85
N GLN A 112 2.98 18.69 7.75
CA GLN A 112 2.69 17.44 7.06
C GLN A 112 3.79 16.42 7.33
N LYS A 113 3.49 15.43 8.18
CA LYS A 113 4.42 14.34 8.48
C LYS A 113 4.38 13.27 7.40
N VAL A 114 5.46 13.18 6.63
CA VAL A 114 5.62 12.19 5.56
C VAL A 114 6.88 11.38 5.78
N SER A 115 6.83 10.08 5.47
CA SER A 115 8.02 9.24 5.53
C SER A 115 8.96 9.54 4.36
N LEU A 116 10.27 9.50 4.61
CA LEU A 116 11.29 9.70 3.59
C LEU A 116 11.13 8.76 2.37
N PRO A 117 10.84 7.45 2.54
CA PRO A 117 10.59 6.57 1.41
C PRO A 117 9.45 7.04 0.51
N THR A 118 8.43 7.69 1.06
CA THR A 118 7.32 8.18 0.24
C THR A 118 7.70 9.40 -0.59
N ILE A 119 8.51 10.30 -0.05
CA ILE A 119 9.06 11.43 -0.79
C ILE A 119 9.95 10.91 -1.93
N ILE A 120 10.81 9.92 -1.66
CA ILE A 120 11.67 9.30 -2.68
C ILE A 120 10.84 8.58 -3.77
N ASP A 121 9.79 7.84 -3.40
CA ASP A 121 8.89 7.21 -4.37
C ASP A 121 8.22 8.23 -5.29
N ARG A 122 7.76 9.35 -4.74
CA ARG A 122 7.18 10.46 -5.53
C ARG A 122 8.23 11.17 -6.38
N ALA A 123 9.45 11.35 -5.87
CA ALA A 123 10.55 11.91 -6.64
C ALA A 123 10.91 11.04 -7.85
N LYS A 124 10.98 9.71 -7.68
CA LYS A 124 11.22 8.76 -8.77
C LYS A 124 10.12 8.81 -9.83
N LYS A 125 8.85 8.85 -9.43
CA LYS A 125 7.70 8.93 -10.35
C LYS A 125 7.68 10.22 -11.17
N ASN A 126 8.22 11.31 -10.62
CA ASN A 126 8.23 12.63 -11.26
C ASN A 126 9.61 13.03 -11.83
N ASN A 127 10.54 12.09 -11.98
CA ASN A 127 11.89 12.32 -12.53
C ASN A 127 12.73 13.35 -11.75
N PHE A 128 12.51 13.48 -10.43
CA PHE A 128 13.34 14.26 -9.49
C PHE A 128 14.35 13.35 -8.77
N TYR A 129 14.94 12.39 -9.49
CA TYR A 129 15.84 11.39 -8.94
C TYR A 129 16.98 11.12 -9.91
N PHE A 130 18.21 11.14 -9.41
CA PHE A 130 19.37 10.71 -10.19
C PHE A 130 19.49 9.20 -10.15
N LEU A 131 19.40 8.57 -11.33
CA LEU A 131 19.75 7.16 -11.48
C LEU A 131 21.20 6.99 -11.07
N ARG A 132 21.45 6.08 -10.11
CA ARG A 132 22.82 5.75 -9.74
C ARG A 132 23.48 5.05 -10.92
N PRO A 133 24.68 5.46 -11.35
CA PRO A 133 25.39 4.77 -12.41
C PRO A 133 25.63 3.32 -11.97
N LYS A 134 25.47 2.38 -12.91
CA LYS A 134 25.81 0.98 -12.65
C LYS A 134 27.31 0.91 -12.35
N ARG A 135 27.68 0.27 -11.24
CA ARG A 135 29.09 -0.01 -10.94
C ARG A 135 29.60 -0.92 -12.05
N LYS A 136 30.74 -0.57 -12.65
CA LYS A 136 31.46 -1.48 -13.54
C LYS A 136 31.92 -2.67 -12.71
N THR A 137 31.68 -3.89 -13.21
CA THR A 137 32.39 -5.06 -12.69
C THR A 137 33.87 -4.86 -12.98
N HIS A 138 34.72 -5.14 -11.99
CA HIS A 138 36.15 -5.17 -12.24
C HIS A 138 36.42 -6.48 -12.99
N ASP A 139 36.71 -6.38 -14.28
CA ASP A 139 37.25 -7.52 -15.01
C ASP A 139 38.72 -7.66 -14.58
N ARG A 140 38.99 -8.73 -13.82
CA ARG A 140 40.35 -9.17 -13.51
C ARG A 140 40.59 -10.41 -14.36
N GLU A 141 41.27 -10.25 -15.48
CA GLU A 141 41.79 -11.38 -16.26
C GLU A 141 43.15 -11.75 -15.69
N VAL A 142 43.29 -12.97 -15.18
CA VAL A 142 44.58 -13.53 -14.75
C VAL A 142 45.07 -14.42 -15.88
N LEU A 143 46.06 -13.94 -16.63
CA LEU A 143 46.75 -14.75 -17.65
C LEU A 143 47.73 -15.68 -16.94
N THR A 144 47.34 -16.94 -16.75
CA THR A 144 48.23 -17.98 -16.21
C THR A 144 48.79 -18.84 -17.34
N ASN A 145 50.10 -19.06 -17.34
CA ASN A 145 50.75 -20.01 -18.23
C ASN A 145 50.69 -21.44 -17.67
N TYR A 146 50.53 -21.58 -16.34
CA TYR A 146 50.49 -22.88 -15.65
C TYR A 146 49.39 -22.92 -14.58
N PRO A 147 48.77 -24.08 -14.32
CA PRO A 147 47.64 -24.21 -13.38
C PRO A 147 47.98 -23.88 -11.92
N GLY A 148 49.26 -23.89 -11.53
CA GLY A 148 49.72 -23.55 -10.18
C GLY A 148 49.78 -22.05 -9.88
N GLU A 149 49.82 -21.19 -10.91
CA GLU A 149 49.87 -19.71 -10.75
C GLU A 149 48.54 -19.14 -10.22
N LEU A 150 47.45 -19.90 -10.39
CA LEU A 150 46.11 -19.54 -9.93
C LEU A 150 45.96 -19.58 -8.40
N ILE A 151 46.85 -20.28 -7.69
CA ILE A 151 46.79 -20.45 -6.23
C ILE A 151 47.42 -19.26 -5.48
N GLN A 152 48.23 -18.44 -6.16
CA GLN A 152 48.99 -17.34 -5.55
C GLN A 152 48.32 -15.96 -5.61
N HIS A 153 47.19 -15.84 -6.30
CA HIS A 153 46.44 -14.59 -6.53
C HIS A 153 45.08 -14.58 -5.82
#